data_AF-A0A7R9HH19-F1
#
_entry.id   AF-A0A7R9HH19-F1
#
_cell.length_a   1.000
_cell.length_b   1.000
_cell.length_c   1.000
_cell.angle_alpha   90.00
_cell.angle_beta   90.00
_cell.angle_gamma   90.00
#
_symmetry.space_group_name_H-M   'P 1'
#
loop_
_entity.id
_entity.type
_entity.pdbx_description
1 polymer ?
#
loop_
_entity_poly.entity_id
_entity_poly.type
_entity_poly.pdbx_seq_one_letter_code
_entity_poly.pdbx_strand_id
1 'polypeptide(L)'
;RWHGRCLWGVSYNGVNYCSLVPDRCDDIKKVVVLSRFENSALVSSLNCAGYSLAEAAGAGYKLLCVADGCADAFVLLKSSTYFWDTCGPHALLRSMGGGILDCKSITCMEGEQR
;
A
#
# COMPACT_ATOMS: atom_id res chain seq x y z
N ARG A 1 2.94 7.49 29.65
CA ARG A 1 3.29 6.06 29.49
C ARG A 1 3.16 5.72 28.01
N TRP A 2 4.23 5.31 27.33
CA TRP A 2 4.21 4.99 25.90
C TRP A 2 3.53 3.63 25.67
N HIS A 3 2.70 3.56 24.62
CA HIS A 3 2.09 2.32 24.14
C HIS A 3 2.53 2.11 22.69
N GLY A 4 3.10 0.95 22.40
CA GLY A 4 3.46 0.53 21.05
C GLY A 4 2.60 -0.64 20.61
N ARG A 5 2.44 -0.79 19.29
CA ARG A 5 1.76 -1.94 18.68
C ARG A 5 2.76 -2.66 17.79
N CYS A 6 2.82 -3.98 17.91
CA CYS A 6 3.67 -4.84 17.08
C CYS A 6 2.77 -5.61 16.11
N LEU A 7 3.03 -5.48 14.81
CA LEU A 7 2.29 -6.16 13.76
C LEU A 7 3.22 -7.15 13.05
N TRP A 8 2.71 -8.34 12.73
CA TRP A 8 3.46 -9.38 12.05
C TRP A 8 2.59 -10.13 11.05
N GLY A 9 3.23 -10.68 10.01
CA GLY A 9 2.57 -11.54 9.04
C GLY A 9 3.54 -12.55 8.43
N VAL A 10 3.02 -13.72 8.10
CA VAL A 10 3.73 -14.82 7.45
C VAL A 10 2.90 -15.27 6.26
N SER A 11 3.53 -15.29 5.07
CA SER A 11 2.96 -15.79 3.82
C SER A 11 3.99 -16.71 3.16
N TYR A 12 3.83 -18.02 3.30
CA TYR A 12 4.76 -19.00 2.73
C TYR A 12 4.06 -20.34 2.45
N ASN A 13 4.23 -20.90 1.24
CA ASN A 13 3.67 -22.20 0.84
C ASN A 13 2.18 -22.39 1.18
N GLY A 14 1.35 -21.38 0.88
CA GLY A 14 -0.09 -21.41 1.16
C GLY A 14 -0.46 -21.13 2.63
N VAL A 15 0.52 -21.05 3.54
CA VAL A 15 0.32 -20.61 4.92
C VAL A 15 0.27 -19.10 4.94
N ASN A 16 -0.85 -18.55 5.45
CA ASN A 16 -1.08 -17.11 5.59
C ASN A 16 -1.63 -16.82 6.99
N TYR A 17 -0.81 -16.18 7.83
CA TYR A 17 -1.19 -15.77 9.18
C TYR A 17 -0.68 -14.37 9.48
N CYS A 18 -1.45 -13.58 10.22
CA CYS A 18 -1.01 -12.28 10.72
C CYS A 18 -1.63 -11.91 12.06
N SER A 19 -1.08 -10.87 12.67
CA SER A 19 -1.61 -10.27 13.91
C SER A 19 -2.87 -9.44 13.72
N LEU A 20 -3.24 -9.12 12.47
CA LEU A 20 -4.42 -8.32 12.17
C LEU A 20 -5.62 -9.24 12.01
N VAL A 21 -6.75 -8.84 12.56
CA VAL A 21 -8.04 -9.46 12.26
C VAL A 21 -8.60 -8.71 11.07
N PRO A 22 -8.75 -9.33 9.89
CA PRO A 22 -9.32 -8.65 8.73
C PRO A 22 -10.74 -8.20 9.09
N ASP A 23 -10.96 -6.88 9.11
CA ASP A 23 -12.31 -6.35 9.19
C ASP A 23 -12.94 -6.60 7.81
N ARG A 24 -13.94 -7.49 7.73
CA ARG A 24 -14.60 -7.87 6.47
C ARG A 24 -15.58 -6.81 5.98
N CYS A 25 -15.34 -5.56 6.33
CA CYS A 25 -16.17 -4.47 5.84
C CYS A 25 -15.79 -4.23 4.37
N ASP A 26 -16.58 -4.81 3.46
CA ASP A 26 -16.40 -4.75 2.01
C ASP A 26 -16.59 -3.34 1.40
N ASP A 27 -16.76 -2.32 2.25
CA ASP A 27 -16.90 -0.94 1.83
C ASP A 27 -15.55 -0.37 1.37
N ILE A 28 -15.31 -0.41 0.07
CA ILE A 28 -14.17 0.24 -0.58
C ILE A 28 -14.23 1.74 -0.34
N LYS A 29 -13.27 2.29 0.42
CA LYS A 29 -13.29 3.71 0.86
C LYS A 29 -12.74 4.68 -0.21
N LYS A 30 -12.12 4.16 -1.28
CA LYS A 30 -11.38 4.90 -2.32
C LYS A 30 -10.35 5.89 -1.75
N VAL A 31 -9.65 5.49 -0.70
CA VAL A 31 -8.60 6.29 -0.04
C VAL A 31 -7.22 5.83 -0.51
N VAL A 32 -6.42 6.77 -1.01
CA VAL A 32 -5.01 6.53 -1.40
C VAL A 32 -4.08 7.34 -0.53
N VAL A 33 -3.12 6.68 0.11
CA VAL A 33 -2.06 7.35 0.85
C VAL A 33 -0.86 7.63 -0.08
N LEU A 34 -0.28 8.81 0.03
CA LEU A 34 0.82 9.32 -0.80
C LEU A 34 1.95 9.90 0.06
N SER A 35 3.10 10.15 -0.57
CA SER A 35 4.15 11.00 0.00
C SER A 35 3.82 12.49 -0.24
N ARG A 36 4.30 13.38 0.64
CA ARG A 36 4.02 14.84 0.53
C ARG A 36 4.45 15.49 -0.79
N PHE A 37 5.45 14.92 -1.45
CA PHE A 37 6.04 15.50 -2.66
C PHE A 37 5.90 14.54 -3.84
N GLU A 38 4.69 14.06 -4.10
CA GLU A 38 4.40 13.28 -5.31
C GLU A 38 4.22 14.17 -6.55
N ASN A 39 4.21 13.53 -7.72
CA ASN A 39 3.98 14.18 -8.99
C ASN A 39 2.56 14.81 -9.06
N SER A 40 2.46 16.08 -9.45
CA SER A 40 1.18 16.80 -9.51
C SER A 40 0.19 16.22 -10.53
N ALA A 41 0.66 15.59 -11.61
CA ALA A 41 -0.18 14.90 -12.58
C ALA A 41 -0.79 13.63 -11.98
N LEU A 42 -0.04 12.88 -11.17
CA LEU A 42 -0.57 11.72 -10.43
C LEU A 42 -1.68 12.16 -9.47
N VAL A 43 -1.39 13.18 -8.65
CA VAL A 43 -2.35 13.73 -7.67
C VAL A 43 -3.63 14.19 -8.37
N SER A 44 -3.50 14.91 -9.49
CA SER A 44 -4.63 15.38 -10.28
C SER A 44 -5.43 14.21 -10.87
N SER A 45 -4.76 13.21 -11.43
CA SER A 45 -5.40 12.01 -12.01
C SER A 45 -6.22 11.23 -10.96
N LEU A 46 -5.66 11.00 -9.77
CA LEU A 46 -6.35 10.30 -8.69
C LEU A 46 -7.57 11.10 -8.18
N ASN A 47 -7.44 12.42 -8.04
CA ASN A 47 -8.58 13.28 -7.67
C ASN A 47 -9.68 13.23 -8.75
N CYS A 48 -9.33 13.32 -10.03
CA CYS A 48 -10.29 13.21 -11.14
C CYS A 48 -10.98 11.85 -11.19
N ALA A 49 -10.30 10.77 -10.79
CA ALA A 49 -10.87 9.43 -10.67
C ALA A 49 -11.73 9.23 -9.41
N GLY A 50 -11.86 10.25 -8.56
CA GLY A 50 -12.72 10.25 -7.37
C GLY A 50 -12.09 9.57 -6.15
N TYR A 51 -10.76 9.49 -6.07
CA TYR A 51 -10.06 9.01 -4.87
C TYR A 51 -9.89 10.14 -3.85
N SER A 52 -10.01 9.79 -2.58
CA SER A 52 -9.61 10.66 -1.47
C SER A 52 -8.13 10.46 -1.18
N LEU A 53 -7.37 11.55 -1.09
CA LEU A 53 -5.91 11.49 -0.90
C LEU A 53 -5.53 11.81 0.54
N ALA A 54 -4.64 10.98 1.11
CA ALA A 54 -4.03 11.21 2.41
C ALA A 54 -2.51 11.28 2.28
N GLU A 55 -1.85 12.11 3.08
CA GLU A 55 -0.39 12.22 3.08
C GLU A 55 0.21 11.66 4.37
N ALA A 56 1.26 10.85 4.25
CA ALA A 56 2.00 10.38 5.40
C ALA A 56 3.52 10.22 5.14
N ALA A 57 4.28 10.33 6.23
CA ALA A 57 5.73 10.12 6.22
C ALA A 57 6.06 8.65 6.51
N GLY A 58 7.20 8.18 5.98
CA GLY A 58 7.66 6.80 6.13
C GLY A 58 6.96 5.83 5.18
N ALA A 59 7.72 5.15 4.32
CA ALA A 59 7.18 4.14 3.42
C ALA A 59 6.56 2.96 4.17
N GLY A 60 7.23 2.48 5.24
CA GLY A 60 6.69 1.42 6.09
C GLY A 60 5.37 1.80 6.75
N TYR A 61 5.24 3.02 7.28
CA TYR A 61 4.00 3.47 7.90
C TYR A 61 2.84 3.58 6.89
N LYS A 62 3.09 4.09 5.68
CA LYS A 62 2.08 4.13 4.62
C LYS A 62 1.56 2.73 4.26
N LEU A 63 2.45 1.75 4.15
CA LEU A 63 2.06 0.36 3.92
C LEU A 63 1.27 -0.22 5.10
N LEU A 64 1.62 0.15 6.34
CA LEU A 64 0.83 -0.22 7.51
C LEU A 64 -0.56 0.42 7.49
N CYS A 65 -0.73 1.66 7.01
CA CYS A 65 -2.05 2.26 6.83
C CYS A 65 -2.92 1.45 5.86
N VAL A 66 -2.32 0.85 4.83
CA VAL A 66 -3.03 -0.05 3.91
C VAL A 66 -3.42 -1.34 4.63
N ALA A 67 -2.49 -1.97 5.33
CA ALA A 67 -2.76 -3.20 6.07
C ALA A 67 -3.83 -3.02 7.18
N ASP A 68 -3.86 -1.86 7.85
CA ASP A 68 -4.80 -1.54 8.93
C ASP A 68 -6.18 -1.06 8.41
N GLY A 69 -6.39 -1.00 7.08
CA GLY A 69 -7.66 -0.56 6.47
C GLY A 69 -7.95 0.95 6.58
N CYS A 70 -6.93 1.75 6.90
CA CYS A 70 -6.98 3.21 6.91
C CYS A 70 -6.88 3.82 5.51
N ALA A 71 -6.28 3.09 4.56
CA ALA A 71 -6.23 3.43 3.14
C ALA A 71 -6.42 2.16 2.30
N ASP A 72 -6.95 2.29 1.09
CA ASP A 72 -7.11 1.16 0.16
C ASP A 72 -5.82 0.90 -0.64
N ALA A 73 -5.00 1.94 -0.87
CA ALA A 73 -3.75 1.81 -1.59
C ALA A 73 -2.69 2.82 -1.15
N PHE A 74 -1.42 2.46 -1.36
CA PHE A 74 -0.27 3.37 -1.31
C PHE A 74 0.37 3.42 -2.70
N VAL A 75 0.46 4.62 -3.27
CA VAL A 75 1.11 4.84 -4.56
C VAL A 75 2.36 5.70 -4.40
N LEU A 76 3.43 5.30 -5.09
CA LEU A 76 4.73 5.97 -5.09
C LEU A 76 5.34 5.90 -6.49
N LEU A 77 5.62 7.05 -7.10
CA LEU A 77 6.33 7.10 -8.40
C LEU A 77 7.84 7.33 -8.24
N LYS A 78 8.28 7.85 -7.09
CA LYS A 78 9.70 8.14 -6.83
C LYS A 78 10.43 6.91 -6.31
N SER A 79 11.66 6.71 -6.77
CA SER A 79 12.58 5.68 -6.26
C SER A 79 13.25 6.12 -4.95
N SER A 80 12.44 6.34 -3.91
CA SER A 80 12.91 6.73 -2.57
C SER A 80 12.53 5.70 -1.50
N THR A 81 12.39 4.45 -1.90
CA THR A 81 11.96 3.34 -1.05
C THR A 81 12.79 2.12 -1.42
N TYR A 82 13.29 1.44 -0.40
CA TYR A 82 14.19 0.32 -0.52
C TYR A 82 13.56 -0.95 0.06
N PHE A 83 14.24 -2.08 -0.12
CA PHE A 83 13.73 -3.37 0.37
C PHE A 83 13.51 -3.38 1.90
N TRP A 84 14.35 -2.71 2.67
CA TRP A 84 14.19 -2.64 4.13
C TRP A 84 12.97 -1.82 4.56
N ASP A 85 12.51 -0.87 3.74
CA ASP A 85 11.30 -0.08 4.03
C ASP A 85 10.02 -0.90 3.82
N THR A 86 10.09 -1.93 2.96
CA THR A 86 8.94 -2.64 2.41
C THR A 86 8.86 -4.08 2.88
N CYS A 87 9.96 -4.75 3.24
CA CYS A 87 9.99 -6.20 3.49
C CYS A 87 9.01 -6.65 4.58
N GLY A 88 8.99 -5.97 5.73
CA GLY A 88 8.09 -6.27 6.84
C GLY A 88 6.62 -6.04 6.46
N PRO A 89 6.23 -4.82 6.04
CA PRO A 89 4.86 -4.54 5.62
C PRO A 89 4.40 -5.39 4.43
N HIS A 90 5.28 -5.76 3.51
CA HIS A 90 4.95 -6.63 2.39
C HIS A 90 4.61 -8.04 2.86
N ALA A 91 5.34 -8.61 3.82
CA ALA A 91 5.01 -9.90 4.41
C ALA A 91 3.63 -9.87 5.09
N LEU A 92 3.33 -8.77 5.80
CA LEU A 92 2.02 -8.52 6.39
C LEU A 92 0.91 -8.46 5.33
N LEU A 93 1.07 -7.62 4.29
CA LEU A 93 0.08 -7.50 3.22
C LEU A 93 -0.16 -8.84 2.51
N ARG A 94 0.90 -9.59 2.19
CA ARG A 94 0.77 -10.91 1.55
C ARG A 94 0.01 -11.92 2.40
N SER A 95 0.25 -11.92 3.71
CA SER A 95 -0.49 -12.80 4.62
C SER A 95 -1.98 -12.46 4.73
N MET A 96 -2.40 -11.29 4.24
CA MET A 96 -3.80 -10.87 4.13
C MET A 96 -4.36 -11.02 2.71
N GLY A 97 -3.58 -11.56 1.76
CA GLY A 97 -3.96 -11.68 0.35
C GLY A 97 -3.66 -10.44 -0.51
N GLY A 98 -3.07 -9.40 0.06
CA GLY A 98 -2.57 -8.23 -0.67
C GLY A 98 -1.13 -8.40 -1.16
N GLY A 99 -0.47 -7.28 -1.49
CA GLY A 99 0.93 -7.30 -1.92
C GLY A 99 1.44 -5.92 -2.33
N ILE A 100 2.66 -5.90 -2.87
CA ILE A 100 3.29 -4.71 -3.46
C ILE A 100 3.62 -5.03 -4.92
N LEU A 101 3.33 -4.07 -5.81
CA LEU A 101 3.56 -4.18 -7.25
C LEU A 101 4.49 -3.07 -7.72
N ASP A 102 5.34 -3.38 -8.70
CA ASP A 102 6.13 -2.35 -9.39
C ASP A 102 5.26 -1.66 -10.46
N CYS A 103 5.05 -0.36 -10.29
CA CYS A 103 4.26 0.44 -11.24
C CYS A 103 4.81 0.37 -12.68
N LYS A 104 6.13 0.23 -12.88
CA LYS A 104 6.71 0.13 -14.23
C LYS A 104 6.25 -1.13 -14.96
N SER A 105 6.09 -2.24 -14.22
CA SER A 105 5.64 -3.51 -14.79
C SER A 105 4.19 -3.44 -15.30
N ILE A 106 3.38 -2.55 -14.74
CA ILE A 106 1.97 -2.36 -15.11
C ILE A 106 1.87 -1.52 -16.40
N THR A 107 2.61 -0.42 -16.49
CA THR A 107 2.55 0.49 -17.66
C THR A 107 3.10 -0.13 -18.94
N CYS A 108 3.99 -1.14 -18.84
CA CYS A 108 4.51 -1.85 -20.01
C CYS A 108 3.49 -2.81 -20.65
N MET A 109 2.45 -3.24 -19.92
CA MET A 109 1.44 -4.16 -20.47
C MET A 109 0.46 -3.45 -21.43
N GLU A 110 0.37 -2.12 -21.38
CA GLU A 110 -0.48 -1.35 -22.30
C GLU A 110 0.21 -1.02 -23.64
N GLY A 111 1.50 -1.36 -23.80
CA GLY A 111 2.29 -1.06 -25.00
C GLY A 111 2.37 -2.17 -26.06
N GLU A 112 1.92 -3.39 -25.75
CA GLU A 112 2.03 -4.57 -26.64
C GLU A 112 0.72 -4.91 -27.38
N GLN A 113 -0.25 -4.00 -27.39
CA GLN A 113 -1.45 -4.09 -28.23
C GLN A 113 -1.54 -2.89 -29.18
N ARG A 114 -0.64 -2.83 -30.17
CA ARG A 114 -0.83 -2.05 -31.40
C ARG A 114 -0.30 -2.82 -32.60
#